data_AF-A0A4V3SEA8-F1
#
_entry.id   AF-A0A4V3SEA8-F1
#
_cell.length_a   1.000
_cell.length_b   1.000
_cell.length_c   1.000
_cell.angle_alpha   90.00
_cell.angle_beta   90.00
_cell.angle_gamma   90.00
#
_symmetry.space_group_name_H-M   'P 1'
#
loop_
_entity.id
_entity.type
_entity.pdbx_description
1 polymer ?
#
loop_
_entity_poly.entity_id
_entity_poly.type
_entity_poly.pdbx_seq_one_letter_code
_entity_poly.pdbx_strand_id
1 'polypeptide(L)'
;MVLRAGIILFSMSAVCDAIINIYPFDAPYMEIKPFFVTTKAPESHGWDDLCDWLRQKRPYGWQVELFGRCQVHRQERGTVTIKVELFFHKLPKILHNTPTDLQSWFINWLFRVREEPCDTIVDIPGRTLFDNLQQFWITGPEDENSCSNVMGLSLPEIIIEECNDAMFSPKDLKWKTIGVVMTQTATRYDVYQVVQALNEKHGKCVLNGFLTAFSG
;
A
#
# COMPACT_ATOMS: atom_id res chain seq x y z
N MET A 1 -19.73 -34.16 4.56
CA MET A 1 -18.30 -33.95 4.86
C MET A 1 -17.53 -34.03 3.56
N VAL A 2 -16.99 -32.91 3.07
CA VAL A 2 -16.08 -32.91 1.92
C VAL A 2 -14.80 -32.23 2.39
N LEU A 3 -13.77 -33.02 2.67
CA LEU A 3 -12.40 -32.51 2.83
C LEU A 3 -11.94 -32.03 1.44
N ARG A 4 -11.66 -30.74 1.28
CA ARG A 4 -10.82 -30.25 0.18
C ARG A 4 -9.44 -29.98 0.73
N ALA A 5 -8.51 -30.86 0.38
CA ALA A 5 -7.09 -30.69 0.64
C ALA A 5 -6.57 -29.51 -0.20
N GLY A 6 -6.10 -28.45 0.47
CA GLY A 6 -5.25 -27.45 -0.16
C GLY A 6 -3.86 -28.06 -0.37
N ILE A 7 -3.40 -28.11 -1.61
CA ILE A 7 -2.05 -28.55 -1.93
C ILE A 7 -1.10 -27.40 -1.57
N ILE A 8 -0.34 -27.56 -0.50
CA ILE A 8 0.80 -26.70 -0.20
C ILE A 8 2.02 -27.35 -0.87
N LEU A 9 2.46 -26.79 -1.99
CA LEU A 9 3.67 -27.23 -2.68
C LEU A 9 4.89 -26.61 -1.98
N PHE A 10 5.59 -27.37 -1.14
CA PHE A 10 6.88 -26.95 -0.59
C PHE A 10 8.00 -27.39 -1.54
N SER A 11 8.55 -26.47 -2.32
CA SER A 11 9.85 -26.67 -2.97
C SER A 11 10.93 -26.02 -2.11
N MET A 12 11.67 -26.82 -1.34
CA MET A 12 12.89 -26.36 -0.68
C MET A 12 14.07 -26.52 -1.63
N SER A 13 14.56 -25.44 -2.23
CA SER A 13 15.91 -25.41 -2.82
C SER A 13 16.89 -24.82 -1.83
N ALA A 14 17.91 -25.59 -1.45
CA ALA A 14 18.88 -25.27 -0.40
C ALA A 14 20.01 -24.30 -0.85
N VAL A 15 19.72 -23.32 -1.70
CA VAL A 15 20.73 -22.34 -2.14
C VAL A 15 20.09 -20.96 -2.25
N CYS A 16 20.64 -20.01 -1.48
CA CYS A 16 20.23 -18.61 -1.29
C CYS A 16 19.10 -18.39 -0.28
N ASP A 17 19.33 -17.48 0.68
CA ASP A 17 18.37 -16.89 1.63
C ASP A 17 17.26 -16.09 0.91
N ALA A 18 16.52 -16.76 0.03
CA ALA A 18 15.28 -16.24 -0.52
C ALA A 18 14.17 -16.57 0.48
N ILE A 19 13.82 -15.61 1.32
CA ILE A 19 12.51 -15.65 1.99
C ILE A 19 11.46 -15.44 0.89
N ILE A 20 10.99 -16.54 0.32
CA ILE A 20 9.86 -16.52 -0.60
C ILE A 20 8.61 -16.27 0.26
N ASN A 21 8.19 -15.00 0.35
CA ASN A 21 6.87 -14.68 0.84
C ASN A 21 5.85 -15.13 -0.20
N ILE A 22 5.40 -16.38 -0.11
CA ILE A 22 4.25 -16.86 -0.87
C ILE A 22 3.01 -16.19 -0.27
N TYR A 23 2.54 -15.14 -0.92
CA TYR A 23 1.23 -14.57 -0.61
C TYR A 23 0.17 -15.54 -1.10
N PRO A 24 -0.79 -15.97 -0.26
CA PRO A 24 -1.95 -16.67 -0.77
C PRO A 24 -2.75 -15.66 -1.61
N PHE A 25 -2.64 -15.79 -2.94
CA PHE A 25 -3.32 -14.94 -3.91
C PHE A 25 -4.85 -15.08 -3.88
N ASP A 26 -5.40 -16.06 -3.15
CA ASP A 26 -6.84 -16.27 -3.00
C ASP A 26 -7.18 -16.75 -1.58
N ALA A 27 -7.20 -15.84 -0.60
CA ALA A 27 -7.78 -16.12 0.71
C ALA A 27 -8.92 -15.13 1.05
N PRO A 28 -10.07 -15.22 0.36
CA PRO A 28 -11.27 -14.45 0.71
C PRO A 28 -11.85 -14.80 2.10
N TYR A 29 -11.27 -15.78 2.83
CA TYR A 29 -11.77 -16.30 4.09
C TYR A 29 -10.88 -16.06 5.31
N MET A 30 -9.76 -15.34 5.19
CA MET A 30 -9.02 -14.96 6.39
C MET A 30 -9.73 -13.78 7.08
N GLU A 31 -10.27 -14.02 8.27
CA GLU A 31 -10.84 -12.99 9.14
C GLU A 31 -9.82 -11.88 9.48
N ILE A 32 -8.53 -12.21 9.33
CA ILE A 32 -7.37 -11.35 9.58
C ILE A 32 -6.50 -11.31 8.32
N LYS A 33 -6.33 -10.13 7.73
CA LYS A 33 -5.44 -9.91 6.58
C LYS A 33 -4.25 -9.06 6.98
N PRO A 34 -3.02 -9.33 6.50
CA PRO A 34 -1.94 -8.39 6.68
C PRO A 34 -2.11 -7.19 5.74
N PHE A 35 -1.68 -6.02 6.18
CA PHE A 35 -1.41 -4.87 5.31
C PHE A 35 -0.08 -4.23 5.72
N PHE A 36 0.53 -3.49 4.80
CA PHE A 36 1.81 -2.85 4.99
C PHE A 36 1.63 -1.34 4.99
N VAL A 37 2.18 -0.67 5.98
CA VAL A 37 2.23 0.79 6.09
C VAL A 37 3.67 1.21 5.84
N THR A 38 3.92 2.00 4.80
CA THR A 38 5.23 2.60 4.55
C THR A 38 5.18 4.09 4.88
N THR A 39 6.14 4.55 5.67
CA THR A 39 6.27 5.94 6.15
C THR A 39 7.74 6.33 6.25
N LYS A 40 8.04 7.63 6.33
CA LYS A 40 9.37 8.09 6.74
C LYS A 40 9.71 7.55 8.14
N ALA A 41 10.94 7.09 8.32
CA ALA A 41 11.42 6.64 9.63
C ALA A 41 11.51 7.86 10.58
N PRO A 42 10.97 7.75 11.81
CA PRO A 42 11.06 8.84 12.77
C PRO A 42 12.49 9.04 13.28
N GLU A 43 12.85 10.29 13.61
CA GLU A 43 14.24 10.68 13.94
C GLU A 43 14.74 10.14 15.30
N SER A 44 13.84 9.82 16.24
CA SER A 44 14.21 9.56 17.65
C SER A 44 13.66 8.28 18.27
N HIS A 45 13.06 7.36 17.50
CA HIS A 45 12.53 6.11 18.06
C HIS A 45 13.48 4.94 17.74
N GLY A 46 13.85 4.18 18.78
CA GLY A 46 14.54 2.91 18.61
C GLY A 46 13.66 1.89 17.86
N TRP A 47 14.29 0.84 17.33
CA TRP A 47 13.62 -0.19 16.53
C TRP A 47 12.41 -0.83 17.23
N ASP A 48 12.46 -0.93 18.55
CA ASP A 48 11.45 -1.61 19.38
C ASP A 48 10.15 -0.81 19.56
N ASP A 49 10.09 0.46 19.16
CA ASP A 49 8.97 1.38 19.49
C ASP A 49 8.22 1.92 18.24
N LEU A 50 8.57 1.46 17.03
CA LEU A 50 7.97 1.98 15.79
C LEU A 50 6.46 1.67 15.65
N CYS A 51 6.03 0.52 16.17
CA CYS A 51 4.61 0.16 16.19
C CYS A 51 3.81 1.00 17.18
N ASP A 52 4.39 1.29 18.34
CA ASP A 52 3.75 2.11 19.35
C ASP A 52 3.73 3.58 18.94
N TRP A 53 4.80 4.07 18.31
CA TRP A 53 4.80 5.35 17.61
C TRP A 53 3.66 5.45 16.58
N LEU A 54 3.50 4.45 15.70
CA LEU A 54 2.43 4.47 14.69
C LEU A 54 1.05 4.46 15.34
N ARG A 55 0.84 3.64 16.38
CA ARG A 55 -0.41 3.58 17.16
C ARG A 55 -0.73 4.91 17.81
N GLN A 56 0.25 5.56 18.43
CA GLN A 56 0.06 6.85 19.10
C GLN A 56 -0.24 7.97 18.10
N LYS A 57 0.48 8.00 16.98
CA LYS A 57 0.31 9.01 15.94
C LYS A 57 -0.99 8.83 15.15
N ARG A 58 -1.46 7.59 15.00
CA ARG A 58 -2.57 7.22 14.09
C ARG A 58 -3.55 6.25 14.76
N PRO A 59 -4.15 6.61 15.91
CA PRO A 59 -4.79 5.64 16.80
C PRO A 59 -6.13 5.08 16.29
N TYR A 60 -6.78 5.74 15.33
CA TYR A 60 -8.19 5.50 15.02
C TYR A 60 -8.51 4.03 14.72
N GLY A 61 -7.75 3.39 13.82
CA GLY A 61 -7.99 1.99 13.47
C GLY A 61 -7.78 1.00 14.63
N TRP A 62 -6.91 1.32 15.60
CA TRP A 62 -6.77 0.53 16.83
C TRP A 62 -7.91 0.79 17.82
N GLN A 63 -8.37 2.04 17.95
CA GLN A 63 -9.48 2.42 18.84
C GLN A 63 -10.80 1.75 18.45
N VAL A 64 -11.04 1.58 17.15
CA VAL A 64 -12.21 0.84 16.64
C VAL A 64 -11.94 -0.66 16.48
N GLU A 65 -10.82 -1.15 17.03
CA GLU A 65 -10.38 -2.54 16.99
C GLU A 65 -10.34 -3.15 15.57
N LEU A 66 -10.12 -2.32 14.56
CA LEU A 66 -9.96 -2.73 13.17
C LEU A 66 -8.54 -3.27 12.91
N PHE A 67 -7.57 -2.78 13.67
CA PHE A 67 -6.16 -3.18 13.57
C PHE A 67 -5.73 -4.07 14.74
N GLY A 68 -4.92 -5.09 14.43
CA GLY A 68 -4.41 -6.07 15.38
C GLY A 68 -2.91 -5.94 15.61
N ARG A 69 -2.20 -7.08 15.50
CA ARG A 69 -0.74 -7.13 15.69
C ARG A 69 -0.04 -6.17 14.72
N CYS A 70 1.02 -5.57 15.21
CA CYS A 70 1.91 -4.69 14.45
C CYS A 70 3.34 -5.22 14.59
N GLN A 71 4.08 -5.24 13.49
CA GLN A 71 5.48 -5.64 13.45
C GLN A 71 6.26 -4.84 12.41
N VAL A 72 7.49 -4.44 12.72
CA VAL A 72 8.39 -3.84 11.74
C VAL A 72 8.76 -4.90 10.71
N HIS A 73 8.64 -4.58 9.42
CA HIS A 73 8.88 -5.52 8.33
C HIS A 73 10.18 -5.24 7.58
N ARG A 74 10.45 -3.98 7.22
CA ARG A 74 11.64 -3.57 6.46
C ARG A 74 11.97 -2.10 6.74
N GLN A 75 13.24 -1.73 6.67
CA GLN A 75 13.68 -0.34 6.67
C GLN A 75 14.63 -0.11 5.49
N GLU A 76 14.42 0.97 4.74
CA GLU A 76 15.20 1.26 3.55
C GLU A 76 15.19 2.77 3.25
N ARG A 77 16.37 3.34 2.97
CA ARG A 77 16.54 4.73 2.50
C ARG A 77 15.76 5.76 3.32
N GLY A 78 15.76 5.62 4.65
CA GLY A 78 15.06 6.54 5.56
C GLY A 78 13.54 6.35 5.63
N THR A 79 12.99 5.29 5.02
CA THR A 79 11.60 4.85 5.19
C THR A 79 11.54 3.54 5.97
N VAL A 80 10.42 3.32 6.66
CA VAL A 80 10.10 2.08 7.36
C VAL A 80 8.79 1.51 6.81
N THR A 81 8.77 0.21 6.62
CA THR A 81 7.56 -0.55 6.30
C THR A 81 7.17 -1.40 7.51
N ILE A 82 5.95 -1.20 7.98
CA ILE A 82 5.36 -1.86 9.15
C ILE A 82 4.23 -2.76 8.65
N LYS A 83 4.22 -4.02 9.06
CA LYS A 83 3.13 -4.96 8.80
C LYS A 83 2.13 -4.91 9.95
N VAL A 84 0.85 -4.73 9.61
CA VAL A 84 -0.25 -4.66 10.57
C VAL A 84 -1.33 -5.66 10.18
N GLU A 85 -1.97 -6.27 11.16
CA GLU A 85 -3.15 -7.12 10.95
C GLU A 85 -4.42 -6.28 10.83
N LEU A 86 -5.23 -6.56 9.82
CA LEU A 86 -6.54 -5.98 9.56
C LEU A 86 -7.61 -7.03 9.83
N PHE A 87 -8.50 -6.76 10.78
CA PHE A 87 -9.70 -7.56 11.02
C PHE A 87 -10.72 -7.28 9.92
N PHE A 88 -10.65 -8.04 8.82
CA PHE A 88 -11.40 -7.76 7.59
C PHE A 88 -12.92 -7.71 7.80
N HIS A 89 -13.44 -8.53 8.72
CA HIS A 89 -14.87 -8.57 9.06
C HIS A 89 -15.38 -7.30 9.75
N LYS A 90 -14.49 -6.43 10.26
CA LYS A 90 -14.82 -5.12 10.86
C LYS A 90 -14.80 -3.98 9.85
N LEU A 91 -14.44 -4.23 8.59
CA LEU A 91 -14.58 -3.21 7.56
C LEU A 91 -16.06 -2.90 7.27
N PRO A 92 -16.37 -1.69 6.77
CA PRO A 92 -17.64 -1.42 6.14
C PRO A 92 -17.98 -2.47 5.08
N LYS A 93 -19.19 -3.02 5.11
CA LYS A 93 -19.64 -4.09 4.18
C LYS A 93 -19.42 -3.76 2.71
N ILE A 94 -19.50 -2.48 2.33
CA ILE A 94 -19.23 -2.03 0.96
C ILE A 94 -17.81 -2.38 0.52
N LEU A 95 -16.82 -2.35 1.43
CA LEU A 95 -15.42 -2.64 1.12
C LEU A 95 -15.10 -4.13 1.02
N HIS A 96 -15.99 -5.01 1.46
CA HIS A 96 -15.75 -6.46 1.42
C HIS A 96 -15.64 -6.98 -0.01
N ASN A 97 -16.37 -6.34 -0.93
CA ASN A 97 -16.46 -6.73 -2.34
C ASN A 97 -15.77 -5.72 -3.28
N THR A 98 -15.09 -4.70 -2.74
CA THR A 98 -14.32 -3.75 -3.56
C THR A 98 -12.92 -4.31 -3.86
N PRO A 99 -12.30 -3.90 -4.97
CA PRO A 99 -10.89 -4.19 -5.24
C PRO A 99 -9.96 -3.76 -4.09
N THR A 100 -8.85 -4.49 -3.94
CA THR A 100 -7.84 -4.25 -2.90
C THR A 100 -7.24 -2.86 -2.96
N ASP A 101 -7.21 -2.21 -4.12
CA ASP A 101 -6.69 -0.83 -4.25
C ASP A 101 -7.57 0.18 -3.50
N LEU A 102 -8.89 0.02 -3.60
CA LEU A 102 -9.86 0.82 -2.84
C LEU A 102 -9.84 0.48 -1.36
N GLN A 103 -9.72 -0.80 -1.01
CA GLN A 103 -9.56 -1.21 0.40
C GLN A 103 -8.30 -0.57 1.00
N SER A 104 -7.17 -0.64 0.28
CA SER A 104 -5.90 -0.09 0.73
C SER A 104 -5.95 1.42 0.81
N TRP A 105 -6.55 2.09 -0.17
CA TRP A 105 -6.80 3.52 -0.10
C TRP A 105 -7.64 3.90 1.12
N PHE A 106 -8.74 3.19 1.39
CA PHE A 106 -9.58 3.47 2.55
C PHE A 106 -8.80 3.31 3.86
N ILE A 107 -7.99 2.26 3.98
CA ILE A 107 -7.11 2.08 5.15
C ILE A 107 -6.09 3.22 5.25
N ASN A 108 -5.46 3.63 4.14
CA ASN A 108 -4.55 4.79 4.11
C ASN A 108 -5.24 6.06 4.62
N TRP A 109 -6.49 6.26 4.22
CA TRP A 109 -7.30 7.39 4.69
C TRP A 109 -7.58 7.32 6.20
N LEU A 110 -7.67 6.15 6.82
CA LEU A 110 -7.78 6.02 8.28
C LEU A 110 -6.52 6.48 9.02
N PHE A 111 -5.36 6.48 8.36
CA PHE A 111 -4.13 7.09 8.88
C PHE A 111 -4.08 8.61 8.69
N ARG A 112 -5.17 9.25 8.25
CA ARG A 112 -5.21 10.71 8.13
C ARG A 112 -5.42 11.38 9.48
N VAL A 113 -4.54 12.31 9.83
CA VAL A 113 -4.78 13.33 10.86
C VAL A 113 -5.19 14.63 10.16
N ARG A 114 -6.22 15.32 10.66
CA ARG A 114 -6.86 16.46 9.96
C ARG A 114 -5.92 17.62 9.65
N GLU A 115 -4.80 17.73 10.35
CA GLU A 115 -3.86 18.86 10.30
C GLU A 115 -2.42 18.43 9.97
N GLU A 116 -2.18 17.14 9.67
CA GLU A 116 -0.85 16.65 9.32
C GLU A 116 -0.79 16.24 7.83
N PRO A 117 0.37 16.41 7.17
CA PRO A 117 0.58 15.90 5.81
C PRO A 117 0.40 14.38 5.79
N CYS A 118 -0.02 13.82 4.64
CA CYS A 118 -0.06 12.37 4.52
C CYS A 118 1.34 11.82 4.35
N ASP A 119 1.79 11.15 5.40
CA ASP A 119 3.13 10.57 5.54
C ASP A 119 3.10 9.04 5.43
N THR A 120 1.98 8.46 4.97
CA THR A 120 1.82 7.02 4.84
C THR A 120 1.33 6.64 3.45
N ILE A 121 1.82 5.50 2.98
CA ILE A 121 1.15 4.70 1.95
C ILE A 121 0.81 3.34 2.57
N VAL A 122 -0.34 2.80 2.20
CA VAL A 122 -0.82 1.50 2.70
C VAL A 122 -0.95 0.53 1.54
N ASP A 123 -0.45 -0.69 1.69
CA ASP A 123 -0.54 -1.78 0.72
C ASP A 123 -1.22 -3.00 1.35
N ILE A 124 -2.44 -3.33 0.90
CA ILE A 124 -3.10 -4.60 1.20
C ILE A 124 -2.78 -5.58 0.06
N PRO A 125 -2.07 -6.69 0.34
CA PRO A 125 -1.82 -7.74 -0.64
C PRO A 125 -3.11 -8.38 -1.18
N GLY A 126 -3.05 -8.88 -2.41
CA GLY A 126 -4.16 -9.56 -3.06
C GLY A 126 -4.60 -8.94 -4.39
N ARG A 127 -3.93 -7.89 -4.86
CA ARG A 127 -4.08 -7.38 -6.22
C ARG A 127 -3.40 -8.32 -7.23
N THR A 128 -3.89 -8.33 -8.47
CA THR A 128 -3.16 -8.91 -9.59
C THR A 128 -1.86 -8.13 -9.80
N LEU A 129 -0.73 -8.84 -9.77
CA LEU A 129 0.57 -8.25 -10.05
C LEU A 129 0.88 -8.41 -11.54
N PHE A 130 1.59 -7.44 -12.09
CA PHE A 130 2.05 -7.36 -13.45
C PHE A 130 3.55 -7.59 -13.49
N ASP A 131 4.03 -8.17 -14.60
CA ASP A 131 5.46 -8.47 -14.80
C ASP A 131 6.29 -7.22 -15.13
N ASN A 132 5.70 -6.02 -15.04
CA ASN A 132 6.41 -4.76 -15.21
C ASN A 132 6.89 -4.22 -13.85
N LEU A 133 8.17 -4.43 -13.56
CA LEU A 133 8.84 -3.94 -12.36
C LEU A 133 8.99 -2.40 -12.31
N GLN A 134 8.83 -1.71 -13.43
CA GLN A 134 8.90 -0.24 -13.53
C GLN A 134 7.56 0.42 -13.23
N GLN A 135 6.48 -0.36 -13.21
CA GLN A 135 5.13 0.15 -13.06
C GLN A 135 4.70 0.17 -11.59
N PHE A 136 3.89 1.16 -11.27
CA PHE A 136 3.16 1.24 -10.02
C PHE A 136 1.80 1.92 -10.25
N TRP A 137 0.90 1.81 -9.28
CA TRP A 137 -0.43 2.38 -9.34
C TRP A 137 -0.60 3.50 -8.31
N ILE A 138 -1.38 4.51 -8.67
CA ILE A 138 -1.86 5.55 -7.76
C ILE A 138 -3.38 5.51 -7.79
N THR A 139 -4.03 5.51 -6.62
CA THR A 139 -5.49 5.55 -6.49
C THR A 139 -5.92 6.76 -5.68
N GLY A 140 -6.96 7.45 -6.18
CA GLY A 140 -7.43 8.72 -5.67
C GLY A 140 -8.86 9.02 -6.10
N PRO A 141 -9.45 10.15 -5.66
CA PRO A 141 -10.60 10.73 -6.30
C PRO A 141 -10.34 10.96 -7.77
N GLU A 142 -11.39 10.89 -8.58
CA GLU A 142 -11.29 11.20 -10.01
C GLU A 142 -10.86 12.66 -10.23
N ASP A 143 -9.73 12.85 -10.92
CA ASP A 143 -9.20 14.14 -11.34
C ASP A 143 -8.67 14.01 -12.79
N GLU A 144 -9.23 14.82 -13.69
CA GLU A 144 -8.86 14.88 -15.11
C GLU A 144 -7.39 15.24 -15.32
N ASN A 145 -6.76 15.91 -14.35
CA ASN A 145 -5.37 16.33 -14.40
C ASN A 145 -4.41 15.35 -13.72
N SER A 146 -4.87 14.17 -13.27
CA SER A 146 -4.06 13.22 -12.48
C SER A 146 -2.74 12.89 -13.18
N CYS A 147 -2.76 12.53 -14.47
CA CYS A 147 -1.53 12.19 -15.19
C CYS A 147 -0.66 13.42 -15.45
N SER A 148 -1.22 14.56 -15.83
CA SER A 148 -0.45 15.80 -15.99
C SER A 148 0.26 16.21 -14.69
N ASN A 149 -0.40 16.03 -13.55
CA ASN A 149 0.15 16.31 -12.23
C ASN A 149 1.32 15.38 -11.87
N VAL A 150 1.18 14.08 -12.20
CA VAL A 150 2.22 13.07 -12.00
C VAL A 150 3.41 13.31 -12.92
N MET A 151 3.18 13.49 -14.23
CA MET A 151 4.22 13.75 -15.23
C MET A 151 4.97 15.07 -14.98
N GLY A 152 4.31 16.04 -14.34
CA GLY A 152 4.92 17.32 -13.95
C GLY A 152 5.74 17.28 -12.66
N LEU A 153 5.87 16.13 -12.00
CA LEU A 153 6.71 16.01 -10.80
C LEU A 153 8.19 16.05 -11.17
N SER A 154 8.96 16.78 -10.35
CA SER A 154 10.42 16.76 -10.38
C SER A 154 10.89 16.27 -9.02
N LEU A 155 11.39 15.04 -8.98
CA LEU A 155 11.87 14.38 -7.77
C LEU A 155 13.31 13.89 -8.00
N PRO A 156 14.21 14.03 -7.02
CA PRO A 156 15.56 13.50 -7.14
C PRO A 156 15.53 12.00 -7.44
N GLU A 157 16.31 11.59 -8.44
CA GLU A 157 16.51 10.18 -8.80
C GLU A 157 15.24 9.43 -9.28
N ILE A 158 14.08 10.07 -9.38
CA ILE A 158 12.82 9.48 -9.84
C ILE A 158 12.44 10.12 -11.17
N ILE A 159 12.38 9.31 -12.23
CA ILE A 159 12.00 9.76 -13.57
C ILE A 159 10.75 8.99 -13.99
N ILE A 160 9.67 9.73 -14.18
CA ILE A 160 8.38 9.19 -14.65
C ILE A 160 8.38 9.27 -16.18
N GLU A 161 8.20 8.13 -16.83
CA GLU A 161 8.24 7.98 -18.28
C GLU A 161 6.83 8.05 -18.88
N GLU A 162 5.86 7.38 -18.24
CA GLU A 162 4.50 7.27 -18.74
C GLU A 162 3.48 7.34 -17.60
N CYS A 163 2.30 7.89 -17.90
CA CYS A 163 1.13 7.79 -17.05
C CYS A 163 -0.09 7.39 -17.89
N ASN A 164 -0.80 6.35 -17.43
CA ASN A 164 -1.98 5.82 -18.07
C ASN A 164 -3.19 6.02 -17.14
N ASP A 165 -4.14 6.82 -17.58
CA ASP A 165 -5.32 7.16 -16.80
C ASP A 165 -6.48 6.17 -17.01
N ALA A 166 -6.41 5.23 -17.94
CA ALA A 166 -7.53 4.36 -18.32
C ALA A 166 -7.65 3.07 -17.50
N MET A 167 -6.98 2.94 -16.34
CA MET A 167 -6.82 1.63 -15.69
C MET A 167 -8.07 1.14 -14.94
N PHE A 168 -8.63 1.93 -14.03
CA PHE A 168 -9.82 1.51 -13.28
C PHE A 168 -10.58 2.71 -12.69
N SER A 169 -11.91 2.74 -12.84
CA SER A 169 -12.80 3.72 -12.22
C SER A 169 -14.13 3.05 -11.84
N PRO A 170 -14.45 2.90 -10.55
CA PRO A 170 -15.76 2.42 -10.13
C PRO A 170 -16.80 3.52 -10.40
N LYS A 171 -17.78 3.21 -11.26
CA LYS A 171 -18.83 4.15 -11.70
C LYS A 171 -19.55 4.85 -10.54
N ASP A 172 -19.66 4.19 -9.39
CA ASP A 172 -20.43 4.69 -8.25
C ASP A 172 -19.61 5.45 -7.20
N LEU A 173 -18.28 5.44 -7.30
CA LEU A 173 -17.43 5.98 -6.22
C LEU A 173 -16.81 7.34 -6.55
N LYS A 174 -16.69 7.76 -7.82
CA LYS A 174 -15.86 8.92 -8.24
C LYS A 174 -14.39 8.76 -7.81
N TRP A 175 -13.88 7.53 -7.93
CA TRP A 175 -12.49 7.16 -7.66
C TRP A 175 -11.84 6.66 -8.94
N LYS A 176 -10.53 6.83 -9.05
CA LYS A 176 -9.76 6.38 -10.21
C LYS A 176 -8.42 5.83 -9.75
N THR A 177 -8.01 4.74 -10.39
CA THR A 177 -6.66 4.22 -10.33
C THR A 177 -5.97 4.52 -11.66
N ILE A 178 -4.78 5.09 -11.59
CA ILE A 178 -3.92 5.36 -12.73
C ILE A 178 -2.66 4.51 -12.64
N GLY A 179 -2.12 4.14 -13.79
CA GLY A 179 -0.83 3.47 -13.92
C GLY A 179 0.27 4.48 -14.16
N VAL A 180 1.40 4.31 -13.50
CA VAL A 180 2.60 5.15 -13.66
C VAL A 180 3.77 4.24 -13.96
N VAL A 181 4.57 4.60 -14.96
CA VAL A 181 5.77 3.85 -15.36
C VAL A 181 6.99 4.74 -15.15
N MET A 182 8.02 4.18 -14.51
CA MET A 182 9.30 4.83 -14.29
C MET A 182 10.35 4.31 -15.25
N THR A 183 11.41 5.09 -15.48
CA THR A 183 12.54 4.60 -16.30
C THR A 183 13.30 3.45 -15.62
N GLN A 184 13.26 3.41 -14.29
CA GLN A 184 13.89 2.41 -13.44
C GLN A 184 12.85 1.51 -12.78
N THR A 185 13.30 0.40 -12.18
CA THR A 185 12.47 -0.43 -11.30
C THR A 185 11.85 0.42 -10.20
N ALA A 186 10.53 0.39 -10.10
CA ALA A 186 9.78 1.06 -9.06
C ALA A 186 9.97 0.30 -7.74
N THR A 187 10.38 1.03 -6.70
CA THR A 187 10.49 0.51 -5.33
C THR A 187 9.40 1.10 -4.45
N ARG A 188 9.15 0.50 -3.27
CA ARG A 188 8.21 1.09 -2.29
C ARG A 188 8.62 2.49 -1.89
N TYR A 189 9.92 2.77 -1.85
CA TYR A 189 10.45 4.10 -1.58
C TYR A 189 10.04 5.10 -2.68
N ASP A 190 10.20 4.74 -3.95
CA ASP A 190 9.86 5.62 -5.07
C ASP A 190 8.36 5.94 -5.10
N VAL A 191 7.52 4.90 -4.94
CA VAL A 191 6.07 5.04 -4.85
C VAL A 191 5.69 5.96 -3.70
N TYR A 192 6.31 5.79 -2.53
CA TYR A 192 6.08 6.65 -1.37
C TYR A 192 6.44 8.12 -1.68
N GLN A 193 7.61 8.39 -2.27
CA GLN A 193 8.04 9.75 -2.61
C GLN A 193 7.08 10.43 -3.60
N VAL A 194 6.67 9.72 -4.65
CA VAL A 194 5.72 10.24 -5.64
C VAL A 194 4.38 10.58 -5.00
N VAL A 195 3.81 9.65 -4.23
CA VAL A 195 2.50 9.85 -3.59
C VAL A 195 2.56 10.97 -2.56
N GLN A 196 3.64 11.06 -1.78
CA GLN A 196 3.83 12.14 -0.82
C GLN A 196 3.86 13.50 -1.51
N ALA A 197 4.67 13.65 -2.56
CA ALA A 197 4.79 14.91 -3.30
C ALA A 197 3.45 15.37 -3.92
N LEU A 198 2.61 14.43 -4.35
CA LEU A 198 1.27 14.74 -4.83
C LEU A 198 0.33 15.15 -3.68
N ASN A 199 0.32 14.39 -2.58
CA ASN A 199 -0.53 14.68 -1.42
C ASN A 199 -0.17 16.00 -0.71
N GLU A 200 1.09 16.42 -0.74
CA GLU A 200 1.53 17.73 -0.22
C GLU A 200 0.80 18.88 -0.91
N LYS A 201 0.56 18.79 -2.23
CA LYS A 201 -0.22 19.80 -2.97
C LYS A 201 -1.69 19.86 -2.53
N HIS A 202 -2.24 18.75 -2.04
CA HIS A 202 -3.62 18.68 -1.55
C HIS A 202 -3.76 19.01 -0.06
N GLY A 203 -2.65 19.04 0.69
CA GLY A 203 -2.64 19.22 2.15
C GLY A 203 -3.37 18.12 2.93
N LYS A 204 -3.67 16.98 2.30
CA LYS A 204 -4.50 15.90 2.84
C LYS A 204 -4.07 14.55 2.27
N CYS A 205 -4.41 13.46 2.96
CA CYS A 205 -4.26 12.11 2.42
C CYS A 205 -5.37 11.78 1.41
N VAL A 206 -5.16 12.20 0.17
CA VAL A 206 -6.14 12.05 -0.92
C VAL A 206 -5.78 10.86 -1.79
N LEU A 207 -4.50 10.69 -2.07
CA LEU A 207 -3.94 9.66 -2.93
C LEU A 207 -3.26 8.57 -2.09
N ASN A 208 -3.28 7.35 -2.59
CA ASN A 208 -2.46 6.24 -2.12
C ASN A 208 -1.73 5.61 -3.32
N GLY A 209 -0.62 4.91 -3.09
CA GLY A 209 0.13 4.27 -4.17
C GLY A 209 0.67 2.90 -3.81
N PHE A 210 0.95 2.13 -4.87
CA PHE A 210 1.08 0.70 -4.80
C PHE A 210 2.03 0.15 -5.86
N LEU A 211 2.90 -0.78 -5.48
CA LEU A 211 3.66 -1.53 -6.48
C LEU A 211 2.76 -2.49 -7.26
N THR A 212 3.00 -2.62 -8.56
CA THR A 212 2.33 -3.61 -9.40
C THR A 212 3.10 -4.91 -9.51
N ALA A 213 4.31 -4.99 -8.95
CA ALA A 213 5.13 -6.19 -8.99
C ALA A 213 5.78 -6.48 -7.64
N PHE A 214 6.16 -7.74 -7.41
CA PHE A 214 6.98 -8.09 -6.24
C PHE A 214 8.42 -7.64 -6.47
N SER A 215 8.80 -6.49 -5.92
CA SER A 215 10.20 -6.21 -5.64
C SER A 215 10.58 -6.95 -4.36
N GLY A 216 11.46 -7.96 -4.47
CA GLY A 216 12.02 -8.70 -3.33
C GLY A 216 12.63 -7.82 -2.25
#